data_AF-A0A3S4W9U9-F1
#
_entry.id   AF-A0A3S4W9U9-F1
#
_cell.length_a   1.000
_cell.length_b   1.000
_cell.length_c   1.000
_cell.angle_alpha   90.00
_cell.angle_beta   90.00
_cell.angle_gamma   90.00
#
_symmetry.space_group_name_H-M   'P 1'
#
loop_
_entity.id
_entity.type
_entity.pdbx_description
1 polymer ?
#
loop_
_entity_poly.entity_id
_entity_poly.type
_entity_poly.pdbx_seq_one_letter_code
_entity_poly.pdbx_strand_id
1 'polypeptide(L)'
;MLIPAGATPVALGRQALALAARGARDAGRRTVLVPWYCCQTMVTPWELEGMSVRRIPVGPDLLMDAAALSHSLRDCREAGEHPVVLHCQTLGLHAGPQLAGVLARVARTGALVVDRTHSFLEDHCPHASPDASPGCDAPAGSVEIVSSRKLLPLAEVAWITGPDHRLAGRTPADEDLTAARMRYLADPRVSTFEEVEDLADSAWTPVPPDRQALDRLREFDAPALVEQMRAGREAVMAGLAVQHAGTAVEVVNPRAVCPLVVRAAGRQAADRIAEELHGQGLDGPIHWDRPAHLAPVGGSEWPDDLVCLPVVMDADQVATVLEILGRTTS
;
A
#
# COMPACT_ATOMS: atom_id res chain seq x y z
N MET A 1 0.28 -18.68 -8.03
CA MET A 1 1.57 -18.39 -7.36
C MET A 1 1.64 -16.89 -7.20
N LEU A 2 1.82 -16.39 -5.96
CA LEU A 2 1.73 -14.96 -5.64
C LEU A 2 2.95 -14.15 -6.12
N ILE A 3 4.15 -14.73 -6.05
CA ILE A 3 5.37 -14.08 -6.53
C ILE A 3 5.51 -14.35 -8.03
N PRO A 4 5.59 -13.30 -8.88
CA PRO A 4 5.82 -13.47 -10.32
C PRO A 4 7.14 -14.19 -10.62
N ALA A 5 7.17 -14.95 -11.72
CA ALA A 5 8.40 -15.57 -12.19
C ALA A 5 9.46 -14.49 -12.50
N GLY A 6 10.69 -14.68 -12.02
CA GLY A 6 11.79 -13.72 -12.21
C GLY A 6 11.78 -12.53 -11.24
N ALA A 7 10.81 -12.42 -10.33
CA ALA A 7 10.89 -11.46 -9.24
C ALA A 7 11.92 -11.91 -8.19
N THR A 8 12.59 -10.95 -7.57
CA THR A 8 13.48 -11.20 -6.43
C THR A 8 12.68 -11.07 -5.13
N PRO A 9 12.50 -12.17 -4.37
CA PRO A 9 11.88 -12.09 -3.06
C PRO A 9 12.85 -11.54 -2.01
N VAL A 10 12.34 -10.71 -1.11
CA VAL A 10 13.06 -10.13 0.03
C VAL A 10 12.18 -10.21 1.28
N ALA A 11 12.76 -10.04 2.47
CA ALA A 11 11.97 -10.14 3.70
C ALA A 11 10.92 -9.02 3.80
N LEU A 12 11.28 -7.76 3.52
CA LEU A 12 10.39 -6.61 3.75
C LEU A 12 10.17 -5.73 2.51
N GLY A 13 8.99 -5.11 2.41
CA GLY A 13 8.69 -4.12 1.35
C GLY A 13 9.68 -2.95 1.32
N ARG A 14 10.13 -2.48 2.49
CA ARG A 14 11.16 -1.44 2.58
C ARG A 14 12.51 -1.86 1.98
N GLN A 15 12.85 -3.15 2.03
CA GLN A 15 14.05 -3.69 1.40
C GLN A 15 13.91 -3.78 -0.12
N ALA A 16 12.72 -4.12 -0.62
CA ALA A 16 12.43 -4.07 -2.07
C ALA A 16 12.57 -2.62 -2.59
N LEU A 17 12.04 -1.64 -1.87
CA LEU A 17 12.23 -0.22 -2.19
C LEU A 17 13.70 0.22 -2.11
N ALA A 18 14.48 -0.30 -1.18
CA ALA A 18 15.93 -0.05 -1.13
C ALA A 18 16.65 -0.58 -2.36
N LEU A 19 16.26 -1.75 -2.89
CA LEU A 19 16.79 -2.27 -4.15
C LEU A 19 16.43 -1.37 -5.35
N ALA A 20 15.20 -0.89 -5.42
CA ALA A 20 14.78 0.06 -6.46
C ALA A 20 15.53 1.40 -6.36
N ALA A 21 15.69 1.95 -5.16
CA ALA A 21 16.43 3.19 -4.91
C ALA A 21 17.91 3.05 -5.32
N ARG A 22 18.55 1.93 -4.98
CA ARG A 22 19.93 1.62 -5.42
C ARG A 22 20.02 1.54 -6.94
N GLY A 23 19.10 0.83 -7.58
CA GLY A 23 19.05 0.74 -9.04
C GLY A 23 18.89 2.11 -9.71
N ALA A 24 18.03 2.97 -9.16
CA ALA A 24 17.87 4.34 -9.62
C ALA A 24 19.15 5.17 -9.49
N ARG A 25 19.80 5.11 -8.32
CA ARG A 25 21.07 5.79 -8.05
C ARG A 25 22.17 5.32 -8.99
N ASP A 26 22.30 4.02 -9.21
CA ASP A 26 23.29 3.41 -10.09
C ASP A 26 23.04 3.78 -11.56
N ALA A 27 21.78 4.01 -11.94
CA ALA A 27 21.39 4.61 -13.22
C ALA A 27 21.60 6.13 -13.29
N GLY A 28 22.26 6.74 -12.29
CA GLY A 28 22.58 8.16 -12.24
C GLY A 28 21.41 9.07 -11.86
N ARG A 29 20.28 8.51 -11.41
CA ARG A 29 19.11 9.28 -10.98
C ARG A 29 19.37 9.85 -9.58
N ARG A 30 18.98 11.11 -9.36
CA ARG A 30 19.22 11.84 -8.10
C ARG A 30 17.96 12.37 -7.44
N THR A 31 16.82 12.28 -8.12
CA THR A 31 15.54 12.81 -7.66
C THR A 31 14.49 11.72 -7.78
N VAL A 32 13.63 11.59 -6.78
CA VAL A 32 12.42 10.76 -6.82
C VAL A 32 11.19 11.63 -6.63
N LEU A 33 10.18 11.40 -7.48
CA LEU A 33 8.83 11.95 -7.33
C LEU A 33 7.97 10.90 -6.63
N VAL A 34 7.42 11.24 -5.48
CA VAL A 34 6.57 10.34 -4.66
C VAL A 34 5.19 10.98 -4.43
N PRO A 35 4.11 10.22 -4.22
CA PRO A 35 2.83 10.79 -3.82
C PRO A 35 2.93 11.51 -2.47
N TRP A 36 2.16 12.59 -2.32
CA TRP A 36 2.00 13.31 -1.06
C TRP A 36 1.45 12.40 0.04
N TYR A 37 0.46 11.57 -0.30
CA TYR A 37 -0.15 10.60 0.61
C TYR A 37 0.44 9.19 0.39
N CYS A 38 1.40 8.83 1.24
CA CYS A 38 1.97 7.48 1.31
C CYS A 38 2.64 7.21 2.66
N CYS A 39 2.97 5.95 2.93
CA CYS A 39 3.74 5.58 4.11
C CYS A 39 5.16 6.17 4.05
N GLN A 40 5.60 6.87 5.11
CA GLN A 40 6.94 7.46 5.14
C GLN A 40 8.07 6.42 5.05
N THR A 41 7.83 5.20 5.51
CA THR A 41 8.76 4.07 5.36
C THR A 41 9.06 3.76 3.88
N MET A 42 8.16 4.11 2.96
CA MET A 42 8.39 3.93 1.52
C MET A 42 9.35 4.98 0.92
N VAL A 43 9.45 6.14 1.57
CA VAL A 43 10.28 7.26 1.14
C VAL A 43 11.71 7.12 1.67
N THR A 44 11.86 6.57 2.87
CA THR A 44 13.15 6.46 3.58
C THR A 44 14.26 5.80 2.74
N PRO A 45 14.03 4.70 1.97
CA PRO A 45 15.09 4.10 1.17
C PRO A 45 15.70 5.03 0.12
N TRP A 46 14.91 5.96 -0.43
CA TRP A 46 15.38 6.95 -1.40
C TRP A 46 16.26 8.00 -0.75
N GLU A 47 15.88 8.46 0.45
CA GLU A 47 16.65 9.41 1.25
C GLU A 47 17.99 8.81 1.69
N LEU A 48 17.99 7.52 2.09
CA LEU A 48 19.21 6.78 2.46
C LEU A 48 20.19 6.62 1.30
N GLU A 49 19.72 6.54 0.06
CA GLU A 49 20.56 6.56 -1.15
C GLU A 49 20.98 7.98 -1.58
N GLY A 50 20.64 9.00 -0.77
CA GLY A 50 21.02 10.40 -0.98
C GLY A 50 20.22 11.09 -2.08
N MET A 51 19.04 10.58 -2.42
CA MET A 51 18.18 11.17 -3.45
C MET A 51 17.32 12.31 -2.89
N SER A 52 17.12 13.34 -3.70
CA SER A 52 16.16 14.40 -3.43
C SER A 52 14.72 13.87 -3.58
N VAL A 53 13.91 13.99 -2.55
CA VAL A 53 12.50 13.59 -2.58
C VAL A 53 11.63 14.81 -2.90
N ARG A 54 10.83 14.73 -3.97
CA ARG A 54 9.79 15.71 -4.29
C ARG A 54 8.43 15.04 -4.18
N ARG A 55 7.54 15.62 -3.37
CA ARG A 55 6.18 15.10 -3.16
C ARG A 55 5.22 15.73 -4.15
N ILE A 56 4.37 14.90 -4.76
CA ILE A 56 3.36 15.30 -5.73
C ILE A 56 2.00 15.29 -5.04
N PRO A 57 1.22 16.40 -5.08
CA PRO A 57 -0.14 16.44 -4.54
C PRO A 57 -0.98 15.26 -5.03
N VAL A 58 -1.90 14.79 -4.19
CA VAL A 58 -2.86 13.75 -4.56
C VAL A 58 -4.24 14.34 -4.80
N GLY A 59 -5.01 13.72 -5.71
CA GLY A 59 -6.39 14.10 -6.00
C GLY A 59 -7.39 13.49 -5.00
N PRO A 60 -8.70 13.70 -5.23
CA PRO A 60 -9.77 13.05 -4.46
C PRO A 60 -9.73 11.52 -4.52
N ASP A 61 -9.13 10.97 -5.59
CA ASP A 61 -8.84 9.55 -5.78
C ASP A 61 -7.61 9.07 -5.01
N LEU A 62 -7.00 9.93 -4.18
CA LEU A 62 -5.82 9.64 -3.33
C LEU A 62 -4.57 9.20 -4.11
N LEU A 63 -4.57 9.36 -5.43
CA LEU A 63 -3.43 9.12 -6.31
C LEU A 63 -2.82 10.46 -6.75
N MET A 64 -1.59 10.43 -7.28
CA MET A 64 -0.89 11.63 -7.73
C MET A 64 -1.72 12.41 -8.76
N ASP A 65 -1.83 13.71 -8.58
CA ASP A 65 -2.41 14.59 -9.60
C ASP A 65 -1.58 14.55 -10.90
N ALA A 66 -2.22 14.23 -12.01
CA ALA A 66 -1.55 14.00 -13.28
C ALA A 66 -0.90 15.28 -13.84
N ALA A 67 -1.50 16.46 -13.60
CA ALA A 67 -0.99 17.74 -14.06
C ALA A 67 0.24 18.16 -13.25
N ALA A 68 0.19 18.04 -11.92
CA ALA A 68 1.29 18.31 -11.00
C ALA A 68 2.48 17.38 -11.26
N LEU A 69 2.22 16.09 -11.50
CA LEU A 69 3.28 15.14 -11.91
C LEU A 69 3.91 15.56 -13.25
N SER A 70 3.08 15.89 -14.26
CA SER A 70 3.57 16.30 -15.57
C SER A 70 4.40 17.59 -15.52
N HIS A 71 3.99 18.55 -14.69
CA HIS A 71 4.73 19.79 -14.46
C HIS A 71 6.06 19.51 -13.77
N SER A 72 6.05 18.73 -12.68
CA SER A 72 7.28 18.37 -11.95
C SER A 72 8.28 17.63 -12.84
N LEU A 73 7.81 16.76 -13.72
CA LEU A 73 8.66 16.07 -14.71
C LEU A 73 9.27 17.03 -15.74
N ARG A 74 8.53 18.06 -16.15
CA ARG A 74 9.01 19.10 -17.06
C ARG A 74 10.09 19.94 -16.39
N ASP A 75 9.84 20.41 -15.17
CA ASP A 75 10.76 21.25 -14.42
C ASP A 75 12.08 20.51 -14.15
N CYS A 76 12.02 19.22 -13.79
CA CYS A 76 13.21 18.38 -13.69
C CYS A 76 13.98 18.35 -15.02
N ARG A 77 13.30 18.12 -16.14
CA ARG A 77 13.94 18.04 -17.46
C ARG A 77 14.60 19.37 -17.85
N GLU A 78 13.95 20.50 -17.59
CA GLU A 78 14.49 21.83 -17.84
C GLU A 78 15.75 22.11 -17.00
N ALA A 79 15.81 21.55 -15.79
CA ALA A 79 17.00 21.56 -14.94
C ALA A 79 18.06 20.50 -15.32
N GLY A 80 17.85 19.72 -16.39
CA GLY A 80 18.75 18.62 -16.78
C GLY A 80 18.67 17.38 -15.89
N GLU A 81 17.66 17.31 -15.01
CA GLU A 81 17.39 16.16 -14.17
C GLU A 81 16.47 15.14 -14.87
N HIS A 82 16.65 13.88 -14.50
CA HIS A 82 15.76 12.80 -14.89
C HIS A 82 15.34 12.08 -13.61
N PRO A 83 14.14 12.36 -13.08
CA PRO A 83 13.71 11.77 -11.83
C PRO A 83 13.17 10.35 -12.05
N VAL A 84 13.18 9.54 -10.98
CA VAL A 84 12.35 8.34 -10.89
C VAL A 84 10.99 8.72 -10.33
N VAL A 85 9.93 8.05 -10.77
CA VAL A 85 8.59 8.19 -10.21
C VAL A 85 8.26 6.93 -9.43
N LEU A 86 7.92 7.08 -8.15
CA LEU A 86 7.30 6.04 -7.34
C LEU A 86 5.79 6.23 -7.39
N HIS A 87 5.09 5.41 -8.16
CA HIS A 87 3.64 5.37 -8.18
C HIS A 87 3.15 4.29 -7.22
N CYS A 88 2.19 4.63 -6.36
CA CYS A 88 1.61 3.69 -5.41
C CYS A 88 0.15 3.46 -5.79
N GLN A 89 -0.28 2.21 -5.92
CA GLN A 89 -1.70 1.84 -6.02
C GLN A 89 -2.32 1.88 -4.61
N THR A 90 -2.29 3.06 -3.99
CA THR A 90 -2.72 3.32 -2.61
C THR A 90 -4.18 2.88 -2.42
N LEU A 91 -4.48 2.15 -1.34
CA LEU A 91 -5.79 1.55 -1.08
C LEU A 91 -6.35 0.66 -2.21
N GLY A 92 -5.47 0.09 -3.04
CA GLY A 92 -5.84 -0.68 -4.22
C GLY A 92 -6.45 0.16 -5.34
N LEU A 93 -6.24 1.48 -5.32
CA LEU A 93 -6.75 2.40 -6.34
C LEU A 93 -5.84 2.41 -7.56
N HIS A 94 -6.46 2.58 -8.73
CA HIS A 94 -5.79 2.57 -10.03
C HIS A 94 -5.79 3.94 -10.67
N ALA A 95 -4.71 4.25 -11.39
CA ALA A 95 -4.57 5.50 -12.10
C ALA A 95 -5.68 5.69 -13.14
N GLY A 96 -6.40 6.82 -13.06
CA GLY A 96 -7.28 7.26 -14.14
C GLY A 96 -6.52 7.53 -15.45
N PRO A 97 -7.22 7.68 -16.60
CA PRO A 97 -6.60 7.75 -17.93
C PRO A 97 -5.51 8.81 -18.07
N GLN A 98 -5.66 9.97 -17.41
CA GLN A 98 -4.70 11.06 -17.46
C GLN A 98 -3.39 10.68 -16.75
N LEU A 99 -3.47 10.20 -15.51
CA LEU A 99 -2.31 9.76 -14.74
C LEU A 99 -1.65 8.56 -15.42
N ALA A 100 -2.42 7.56 -15.85
CA ALA A 100 -1.92 6.40 -16.58
C ALA A 100 -1.13 6.80 -17.84
N GLY A 101 -1.62 7.80 -18.59
CA GLY A 101 -0.91 8.35 -19.74
C GLY A 101 0.43 9.01 -19.40
N VAL A 102 0.58 9.62 -18.23
CA VAL A 102 1.86 10.17 -17.74
C VAL A 102 2.79 9.03 -17.32
N LEU A 103 2.29 8.09 -16.52
CA LEU A 103 3.07 6.94 -16.01
C LEU A 103 3.61 6.09 -17.17
N ALA A 104 2.81 5.81 -18.19
CA ALA A 104 3.25 5.07 -19.38
C ALA A 104 4.42 5.77 -20.11
N ARG A 105 4.46 7.11 -20.14
CA ARG A 105 5.59 7.85 -20.72
C ARG A 105 6.84 7.71 -19.86
N VAL A 106 6.71 7.73 -18.54
CA VAL A 106 7.82 7.54 -17.60
C VAL A 106 8.38 6.13 -17.69
N ALA A 107 7.51 5.12 -17.75
CA ALA A 107 7.91 3.71 -17.88
C ALA A 107 8.79 3.44 -19.09
N ARG A 108 8.51 4.06 -20.24
CA ARG A 108 9.36 3.96 -21.45
C ARG A 108 10.79 4.46 -21.27
N THR A 109 11.08 5.17 -20.17
CA THR A 109 12.43 5.65 -19.82
C THR A 109 13.11 4.80 -18.75
N GLY A 110 12.48 3.72 -18.30
CA GLY A 110 12.95 2.85 -17.21
C GLY A 110 12.96 3.52 -15.85
N ALA A 111 12.17 4.58 -15.66
CA ALA A 111 12.20 5.43 -14.46
C ALA A 111 10.87 5.36 -13.66
N LEU A 112 10.08 4.31 -13.84
CA LEU A 112 8.83 4.09 -13.11
C LEU A 112 8.97 2.90 -12.16
N VAL A 113 8.72 3.14 -10.88
CA VAL A 113 8.51 2.12 -9.86
C VAL A 113 7.03 2.13 -9.49
N VAL A 114 6.39 0.96 -9.48
CA VAL A 114 4.99 0.78 -9.09
C VAL A 114 4.91 -0.06 -7.82
N ASP A 115 4.43 0.53 -6.74
CA ASP A 115 4.08 -0.20 -5.53
C ASP A 115 2.64 -0.75 -5.63
N ARG A 116 2.54 -2.08 -5.68
CA ARG A 116 1.28 -2.85 -5.76
C ARG A 116 0.91 -3.53 -4.44
N THR A 117 1.50 -3.09 -3.31
CA THR A 117 1.26 -3.68 -1.97
C THR A 117 -0.22 -3.78 -1.61
N HIS A 118 -1.07 -2.87 -2.09
CA HIS A 118 -2.52 -2.87 -1.81
C HIS A 118 -3.39 -3.42 -2.96
N SER A 119 -2.81 -3.90 -4.05
CA SER A 119 -3.55 -4.29 -5.26
C SER A 119 -3.14 -5.65 -5.84
N PHE A 120 -2.04 -6.26 -5.37
CA PHE A 120 -1.52 -7.50 -5.94
C PHE A 120 -2.48 -8.71 -5.87
N LEU A 121 -3.48 -8.69 -4.98
CA LEU A 121 -4.49 -9.75 -4.89
C LEU A 121 -5.54 -9.69 -6.00
N GLU A 122 -5.62 -8.60 -6.76
CA GLU A 122 -6.53 -8.48 -7.90
C GLU A 122 -6.25 -9.52 -8.98
N ASP A 123 -4.97 -9.89 -9.16
CA ASP A 123 -4.50 -10.90 -10.10
C ASP A 123 -5.07 -12.31 -9.80
N HIS A 124 -5.66 -12.48 -8.60
CA HIS A 124 -6.23 -13.73 -8.12
C HIS A 124 -7.75 -13.68 -7.94
N CYS A 125 -8.40 -12.64 -8.47
CA CYS A 125 -9.85 -12.54 -8.46
C CYS A 125 -10.48 -13.49 -9.50
N PRO A 126 -11.26 -14.51 -9.10
CA PRO A 126 -11.83 -15.51 -10.02
C PRO A 126 -12.87 -14.92 -11.00
N HIS A 127 -13.34 -13.70 -10.73
CA HIS A 127 -14.29 -12.96 -11.55
C HIS A 127 -13.77 -11.54 -11.80
N ALA A 128 -12.56 -11.42 -12.33
CA ALA A 128 -12.10 -10.16 -12.91
C ALA A 128 -13.20 -9.68 -13.86
N SER A 129 -13.84 -8.55 -13.53
CA SER A 129 -14.93 -8.03 -14.35
C SER A 129 -14.39 -7.83 -15.77
N PRO A 130 -15.12 -8.18 -16.84
CA PRO A 130 -14.72 -7.81 -18.20
C PRO A 130 -14.60 -6.29 -18.40
N ASP A 131 -15.15 -5.49 -17.46
CA ASP A 131 -14.96 -4.04 -17.33
C ASP A 131 -13.87 -3.63 -16.32
N ALA A 132 -13.05 -4.58 -15.84
CA ALA A 132 -11.82 -4.27 -15.12
C ALA A 132 -11.03 -3.32 -16.02
N SER A 133 -10.87 -2.09 -15.56
CA SER A 133 -10.32 -1.02 -16.38
C SER A 133 -8.96 -1.48 -16.94
N PRO A 134 -8.67 -1.27 -18.23
CA PRO A 134 -7.35 -1.54 -18.79
C PRO A 134 -6.34 -0.67 -18.04
N GLY A 135 -5.70 -1.22 -17.00
CA GLY A 135 -4.92 -0.45 -16.04
C GLY A 135 -4.40 -1.22 -14.83
N CYS A 136 -4.80 -2.48 -14.63
CA CYS A 136 -4.30 -3.30 -13.51
C CYS A 136 -2.81 -3.64 -13.62
N ASP A 137 -2.32 -3.84 -14.86
CA ASP A 137 -0.93 -4.15 -15.11
C ASP A 137 -0.06 -2.90 -15.05
N ALA A 138 1.06 -3.00 -14.33
CA ALA A 138 2.04 -1.94 -14.35
C ALA A 138 2.55 -1.73 -15.79
N PRO A 139 2.75 -0.48 -16.25
CA PRO A 139 3.19 -0.23 -17.62
C PRO A 139 4.48 -0.99 -17.94
N ALA A 140 4.58 -1.59 -19.13
CA ALA A 140 5.77 -2.31 -19.54
C ALA A 140 7.04 -1.46 -19.39
N GLY A 141 8.07 -2.06 -18.79
CA GLY A 141 9.33 -1.37 -18.45
C GLY A 141 9.33 -0.71 -17.06
N SER A 142 8.28 -0.90 -16.26
CA SER A 142 8.28 -0.54 -14.84
C SER A 142 8.91 -1.62 -13.97
N VAL A 143 9.37 -1.21 -12.78
CA VAL A 143 9.75 -2.07 -11.67
C VAL A 143 8.55 -2.15 -10.72
N GLU A 144 8.08 -3.34 -10.41
CA GLU A 144 6.98 -3.56 -9.47
C GLU A 144 7.51 -3.98 -8.12
N ILE A 145 6.88 -3.49 -7.05
CA ILE A 145 7.18 -3.85 -5.67
C ILE A 145 5.89 -4.25 -4.97
N VAL A 146 5.96 -5.31 -4.16
CA VAL A 146 4.86 -5.74 -3.31
C VAL A 146 5.39 -6.16 -1.94
N SER A 147 4.66 -5.77 -0.89
CA SER A 147 4.77 -6.33 0.45
C SER A 147 3.53 -7.16 0.79
N SER A 148 3.71 -8.35 1.38
CA SER A 148 2.57 -9.17 1.81
C SER A 148 1.95 -8.70 3.15
N ARG A 149 2.72 -7.98 3.98
CA ARG A 149 2.43 -7.69 5.41
C ARG A 149 1.04 -7.11 5.68
N LYS A 150 0.52 -6.30 4.74
CA LYS A 150 -0.74 -5.56 4.90
C LYS A 150 -1.98 -6.37 4.52
N LEU A 151 -1.84 -7.35 3.64
CA LEU A 151 -2.98 -8.10 3.13
C LEU A 151 -2.99 -9.56 3.59
N LEU A 152 -1.83 -10.14 3.93
CA LEU A 152 -1.71 -11.54 4.28
C LEU A 152 -1.36 -11.73 5.77
N PRO A 153 -2.01 -12.68 6.45
CA PRO A 153 -1.67 -13.07 7.83
C PRO A 153 -0.43 -13.99 7.84
N LEU A 154 0.65 -13.56 7.19
CA LEU A 154 1.90 -14.30 7.04
C LEU A 154 3.08 -13.53 7.64
N ALA A 155 4.16 -14.27 7.90
CA ALA A 155 5.45 -13.67 8.16
C ALA A 155 5.95 -12.89 6.94
N GLU A 156 6.94 -12.04 7.18
CA GLU A 156 7.41 -11.02 6.25
C GLU A 156 7.91 -11.63 4.93
N VAL A 157 7.21 -11.30 3.84
CA VAL A 157 7.66 -11.56 2.48
C VAL A 157 7.29 -10.36 1.60
N ALA A 158 8.23 -9.92 0.79
CA ALA A 158 8.03 -8.93 -0.24
C ALA A 158 8.76 -9.36 -1.51
N TRP A 159 8.50 -8.69 -2.62
CA TRP A 159 9.24 -8.93 -3.86
C TRP A 159 9.36 -7.67 -4.70
N ILE A 160 10.36 -7.70 -5.58
CA ILE A 160 10.62 -6.68 -6.59
C ILE A 160 10.82 -7.36 -7.95
N THR A 161 10.24 -6.81 -9.02
CA THR A 161 10.52 -7.22 -10.40
C THR A 161 11.65 -6.41 -11.01
N GLY A 162 12.29 -6.93 -12.06
CA GLY A 162 13.37 -6.25 -12.76
C GLY A 162 14.67 -7.05 -12.74
N PRO A 163 15.84 -6.40 -12.82
CA PRO A 163 17.12 -7.09 -12.92
C PRO A 163 17.43 -7.90 -11.64
N ASP A 164 18.24 -8.95 -11.78
CA ASP A 164 18.66 -9.77 -10.66
C ASP A 164 19.34 -8.91 -9.57
N HIS A 165 18.83 -8.99 -8.35
CA HIS A 165 19.38 -8.26 -7.22
C HIS A 165 20.24 -9.16 -6.34
N ARG A 166 21.43 -8.69 -5.98
CA ARG A 166 22.28 -9.35 -5.00
C ARG A 166 21.81 -9.02 -3.57
N LEU A 167 21.37 -10.04 -2.85
CA LEU A 167 20.95 -9.92 -1.45
C LEU A 167 22.10 -10.23 -0.48
N ALA A 168 22.02 -9.68 0.72
CA ALA A 168 22.86 -10.11 1.84
C ALA A 168 22.34 -11.43 2.45
N GLY A 169 23.18 -12.07 3.27
CA GLY A 169 22.73 -13.17 4.11
C GLY A 169 21.90 -12.66 5.29
N ARG A 170 20.95 -13.47 5.76
CA ARG A 170 20.18 -13.19 6.97
C ARG A 170 21.09 -13.17 8.21
N THR A 171 20.72 -12.35 9.17
CA THR A 171 21.38 -12.14 10.46
C THR A 171 20.46 -12.56 11.61
N PRO A 172 20.95 -12.70 12.85
CA PRO A 172 20.09 -12.98 14.00
C PRO A 172 18.93 -11.98 14.17
N ALA A 173 19.14 -10.70 13.85
CA ALA A 173 18.08 -9.68 13.91
C ALA A 173 16.92 -9.95 12.92
N ASP A 174 17.22 -10.53 11.75
CA ASP A 174 16.19 -10.93 10.77
C ASP A 174 15.36 -12.12 11.29
N GLU A 175 15.99 -13.02 12.05
CA GLU A 175 15.30 -14.14 12.70
C GLU A 175 14.44 -13.65 13.87
N ASP A 176 14.93 -12.69 14.67
CA ASP A 176 14.17 -12.07 15.75
C ASP A 176 12.91 -11.37 15.22
N LEU A 177 13.05 -10.61 14.12
CA LEU A 177 11.91 -9.98 13.44
C LEU A 177 10.89 -11.02 12.96
N THR A 178 11.37 -12.11 12.36
CA THR A 178 10.50 -13.20 11.88
C THR A 178 9.75 -13.84 13.05
N ALA A 179 10.45 -14.11 14.16
CA ALA A 179 9.86 -14.69 15.36
C ALA A 179 8.84 -13.74 16.03
N ALA A 180 9.15 -12.44 16.10
CA ALA A 180 8.22 -11.43 16.60
C ALA A 180 6.95 -11.37 15.75
N ARG A 181 7.09 -11.38 14.41
CA ARG A 181 5.93 -11.37 13.50
C ARG A 181 5.06 -12.61 13.70
N MET A 182 5.68 -13.77 13.88
CA MET A 182 4.96 -15.01 14.16
C MET A 182 4.23 -14.99 15.52
N ARG A 183 4.81 -14.36 16.55
CA ARG A 183 4.12 -14.12 17.83
C ARG A 183 2.90 -13.22 17.64
N TYR A 184 3.05 -12.10 16.95
CA TYR A 184 1.94 -11.19 16.65
C TYR A 184 0.80 -11.89 15.90
N LEU A 185 1.11 -12.73 14.91
CA LEU A 185 0.09 -13.46 14.16
C LEU A 185 -0.65 -14.51 15.00
N ALA A 186 0.01 -15.07 16.03
CA ALA A 186 -0.61 -16.02 16.94
C ALA A 186 -1.47 -15.34 18.02
N ASP A 187 -1.09 -14.12 18.42
CA ASP A 187 -1.71 -13.35 19.50
C ASP A 187 -1.56 -11.84 19.24
N PRO A 188 -2.46 -11.25 18.42
CA PRO A 188 -2.34 -9.87 17.96
C PRO A 188 -2.68 -8.89 19.06
N ARG A 189 -1.65 -8.47 19.82
CA ARG A 189 -1.73 -7.41 20.84
C ARG A 189 -0.85 -6.23 20.45
N VAL A 190 -1.18 -5.05 20.99
CA VAL A 190 -0.39 -3.82 20.80
C VAL A 190 1.10 -4.08 21.10
N SER A 191 1.43 -4.74 22.22
CA SER A 191 2.81 -5.02 22.59
C SER A 191 3.56 -5.90 21.58
N THR A 192 2.88 -6.90 21.00
CA THR A 192 3.47 -7.76 19.97
C THR A 192 3.55 -7.06 18.62
N PHE A 193 2.68 -6.09 18.36
CA PHE A 193 2.74 -5.26 17.16
C PHE A 193 3.94 -4.30 17.23
N GLU A 194 4.08 -3.59 18.35
CA GLU A 194 5.20 -2.67 18.62
C GLU A 194 6.56 -3.37 18.49
N GLU A 195 6.71 -4.56 19.08
CA GLU A 195 7.94 -5.36 18.96
C GLU A 195 8.32 -5.62 17.49
N VAL A 196 7.34 -5.91 16.63
CA VAL A 196 7.58 -6.17 15.21
C VAL A 196 7.93 -4.88 14.46
N GLU A 197 7.25 -3.77 14.73
CA GLU A 197 7.54 -2.47 14.11
C GLU A 197 8.95 -1.98 14.50
N ASP A 198 9.32 -2.07 15.78
CA ASP A 198 10.65 -1.68 16.29
C ASP A 198 11.78 -2.44 15.60
N LEU A 199 11.63 -3.77 15.47
CA LEU A 199 12.61 -4.60 14.78
C LEU A 199 12.66 -4.29 13.28
N ALA A 200 11.51 -4.06 12.66
CA ALA A 200 11.44 -3.72 11.23
C ALA A 200 12.07 -2.36 10.92
N ASP A 201 12.05 -1.42 11.85
CA ASP A 201 12.61 -0.07 11.70
C ASP A 201 14.13 -0.01 11.61
N SER A 202 14.81 -1.08 12.03
CA SER A 202 16.26 -1.24 11.85
C SER A 202 16.63 -2.08 10.62
N ALA A 203 15.67 -2.76 9.99
CA ALA A 203 15.90 -3.81 8.98
C ALA A 203 15.95 -3.28 7.53
N TRP A 204 16.94 -2.45 7.21
CA TRP A 204 17.08 -1.82 5.88
C TRP A 204 17.86 -2.63 4.86
N THR A 205 18.72 -3.55 5.30
CA THR A 205 19.55 -4.36 4.39
C THR A 205 18.69 -5.39 3.67
N PRO A 206 18.67 -5.43 2.32
CA PRO A 206 17.93 -6.46 1.59
C PRO A 206 18.48 -7.86 1.85
N VAL A 207 17.64 -8.73 2.39
CA VAL A 207 17.92 -10.14 2.70
C VAL A 207 16.80 -11.02 2.12
N PRO A 208 17.06 -12.31 1.86
CA PRO A 208 15.99 -13.22 1.48
C PRO A 208 14.94 -13.36 2.61
N PRO A 209 13.67 -13.64 2.26
CA PRO A 209 12.65 -13.95 3.26
C PRO A 209 13.01 -15.20 4.06
N ASP A 210 12.36 -15.37 5.20
CA ASP A 210 12.44 -16.63 5.93
C ASP A 210 11.92 -17.78 5.05
N ARG A 211 12.56 -18.95 5.16
CA ARG A 211 12.21 -20.10 4.32
C ARG A 211 10.78 -20.59 4.61
N GLN A 212 10.39 -20.66 5.88
CA GLN A 212 9.04 -21.10 6.25
C GLN A 212 8.00 -20.08 5.81
N ALA A 213 8.29 -18.77 5.94
CA ALA A 213 7.43 -17.71 5.42
C ALA A 213 7.20 -17.85 3.90
N LEU A 214 8.28 -18.12 3.15
CA LEU A 214 8.22 -18.30 1.71
C LEU A 214 7.45 -19.57 1.30
N ASP A 215 7.65 -20.68 2.01
CA ASP A 215 6.93 -21.93 1.77
C ASP A 215 5.43 -21.75 2.05
N ARG A 216 5.06 -21.09 3.17
CA ARG A 216 3.66 -20.74 3.47
C ARG A 216 3.03 -19.83 2.43
N LEU A 217 3.78 -18.84 1.92
CA LEU A 217 3.28 -17.96 0.86
C LEU A 217 2.99 -18.73 -0.43
N ARG A 218 3.82 -19.73 -0.78
CA ARG A 218 3.60 -20.57 -1.97
C ARG A 218 2.35 -21.44 -1.86
N GLU A 219 2.04 -21.90 -0.65
CA GLU A 219 0.89 -22.73 -0.33
C GLU A 219 -0.38 -21.91 -0.01
N PHE A 220 -0.26 -20.57 0.08
CA PHE A 220 -1.36 -19.71 0.47
C PHE A 220 -2.48 -19.67 -0.58
N ASP A 221 -3.70 -19.93 -0.13
CA ASP A 221 -4.90 -19.89 -0.98
C ASP A 221 -5.40 -18.44 -1.13
N ALA A 222 -4.73 -17.71 -2.03
CA ALA A 222 -5.10 -16.33 -2.34
C ALA A 222 -6.53 -16.19 -2.91
N PRO A 223 -7.01 -17.06 -3.83
CA PRO A 223 -8.40 -17.01 -4.28
C PRO A 223 -9.42 -17.12 -3.14
N ALA A 224 -9.24 -18.04 -2.20
CA ALA A 224 -10.15 -18.16 -1.05
C ALA A 224 -10.15 -16.91 -0.16
N LEU A 225 -8.98 -16.31 0.09
CA LEU A 225 -8.90 -15.03 0.80
C LEU A 225 -9.64 -13.92 0.04
N VAL A 226 -9.44 -13.82 -1.27
CA VAL A 226 -10.11 -12.82 -2.12
C VAL A 226 -11.62 -12.98 -2.06
N GLU A 227 -12.15 -14.20 -2.11
CA GLU A 227 -13.58 -14.47 -1.95
C GLU A 227 -14.11 -14.00 -0.59
N GLN A 228 -13.39 -14.28 0.50
CA GLN A 228 -13.76 -13.82 1.84
C GLN A 228 -13.76 -12.29 1.96
N MET A 229 -12.71 -11.63 1.46
CA MET A 229 -12.60 -10.17 1.43
C MET A 229 -13.76 -9.55 0.65
N ARG A 230 -14.11 -10.12 -0.51
CA ARG A 230 -15.21 -9.65 -1.34
C ARG A 230 -16.56 -9.83 -0.66
N ALA A 231 -16.82 -10.98 -0.03
CA ALA A 231 -18.07 -11.23 0.67
C ALA A 231 -18.33 -10.20 1.78
N GLY A 232 -17.34 -9.97 2.66
CA GLY A 232 -17.46 -8.97 3.73
C GLY A 232 -17.63 -7.55 3.18
N ARG A 233 -16.86 -7.19 2.14
CA ARG A 233 -16.96 -5.90 1.45
C ARG A 233 -18.34 -5.67 0.84
N GLU A 234 -18.83 -6.62 0.05
CA GLU A 234 -20.13 -6.54 -0.63
C GLU A 234 -21.26 -6.44 0.39
N ALA A 235 -21.17 -7.15 1.52
CA ALA A 235 -22.14 -7.05 2.61
C ALA A 235 -22.14 -5.67 3.28
N VAL A 236 -20.97 -5.07 3.58
CA VAL A 236 -20.90 -3.70 4.11
C VAL A 236 -21.45 -2.69 3.10
N MET A 237 -21.06 -2.77 1.83
CA MET A 237 -21.56 -1.85 0.80
C MET A 237 -23.08 -1.96 0.61
N ALA A 238 -23.63 -3.17 0.61
CA ALA A 238 -25.08 -3.38 0.56
C ALA A 238 -25.80 -2.82 1.79
N GLY A 239 -25.22 -3.02 2.98
CA GLY A 239 -25.74 -2.46 4.23
C GLY A 239 -25.77 -0.92 4.22
N LEU A 240 -24.68 -0.29 3.77
CA LEU A 240 -24.60 1.17 3.59
C LEU A 240 -25.62 1.69 2.56
N ALA A 241 -25.87 0.95 1.48
CA ALA A 241 -26.87 1.36 0.49
C ALA A 241 -28.32 1.33 1.04
N VAL A 242 -28.62 0.42 1.97
CA VAL A 242 -29.97 0.22 2.53
C VAL A 242 -30.22 1.09 3.77
N GLN A 243 -29.32 1.04 4.75
CA GLN A 243 -29.54 1.61 6.09
C GLN A 243 -29.22 3.11 6.14
N HIS A 244 -28.57 3.61 5.10
CA HIS A 244 -27.74 4.80 5.20
C HIS A 244 -27.82 5.66 3.94
N ALA A 245 -28.97 5.61 3.23
CA ALA A 245 -29.34 6.50 2.13
C ALA A 245 -29.44 7.96 2.63
N GLY A 246 -28.29 8.60 2.84
CA GLY A 246 -28.12 9.91 3.47
C GLY A 246 -26.95 10.05 4.46
N THR A 247 -26.11 9.01 4.64
CA THR A 247 -24.98 9.04 5.59
C THR A 247 -23.78 9.86 5.14
N ALA A 248 -23.03 10.31 6.14
CA ALA A 248 -21.81 11.10 6.03
C ALA A 248 -20.53 10.27 5.81
N VAL A 249 -20.65 9.01 5.34
CA VAL A 249 -19.50 8.16 4.98
C VAL A 249 -19.53 7.76 3.51
N GLU A 250 -18.41 7.90 2.82
CA GLU A 250 -18.24 7.56 1.40
C GLU A 250 -17.29 6.36 1.25
N VAL A 251 -17.65 5.37 0.44
CA VAL A 251 -16.73 4.27 0.11
C VAL A 251 -15.68 4.76 -0.90
N VAL A 252 -14.41 4.71 -0.51
CA VAL A 252 -13.30 5.28 -1.29
C VAL A 252 -12.83 4.35 -2.40
N ASN A 253 -12.75 3.05 -2.13
CA ASN A 253 -12.11 2.09 -3.03
C ASN A 253 -13.05 0.98 -3.51
N PRO A 254 -14.31 1.23 -3.91
CA PRO A 254 -15.39 0.22 -3.98
C PRO A 254 -15.06 -1.04 -4.79
N ARG A 255 -14.17 -0.94 -5.78
CA ARG A 255 -13.78 -2.03 -6.69
C ARG A 255 -12.47 -2.74 -6.34
N ALA A 256 -11.73 -2.25 -5.34
CA ALA A 256 -10.41 -2.77 -4.99
C ALA A 256 -10.51 -4.14 -4.29
N VAL A 257 -9.52 -5.00 -4.53
CA VAL A 257 -9.35 -6.29 -3.82
C VAL A 257 -8.35 -6.12 -2.68
N CYS A 258 -8.74 -5.28 -1.71
CA CYS A 258 -8.02 -4.97 -0.48
C CYS A 258 -9.04 -4.60 0.62
N PRO A 259 -8.63 -4.30 1.86
CA PRO A 259 -9.54 -3.76 2.88
C PRO A 259 -10.43 -2.63 2.35
N LEU A 260 -11.71 -2.64 2.76
CA LEU A 260 -12.63 -1.56 2.43
C LEU A 260 -12.23 -0.30 3.21
N VAL A 261 -12.12 0.83 2.51
CA VAL A 261 -11.84 2.13 3.12
C VAL A 261 -13.03 3.04 2.92
N VAL A 262 -13.42 3.69 4.01
CA VAL A 262 -14.47 4.71 4.03
C VAL A 262 -13.86 6.05 4.38
N ARG A 263 -14.43 7.11 3.81
CA ARG A 263 -14.15 8.49 4.14
C ARG A 263 -15.28 9.00 5.03
N ALA A 264 -14.95 9.53 6.20
CA ALA A 264 -15.90 10.18 7.10
C ALA A 264 -16.04 11.68 6.79
N ALA A 265 -16.97 12.36 7.45
CA ALA A 265 -17.20 13.80 7.29
C ALA A 265 -16.00 14.70 7.67
N GLY A 266 -14.95 14.12 8.24
CA GLY A 266 -13.72 14.77 8.65
C GLY A 266 -12.99 13.98 9.72
N ARG A 267 -11.77 14.43 10.08
CA ARG A 267 -10.87 13.77 11.02
C ARG A 267 -11.53 13.32 12.33
N GLN A 268 -12.29 14.20 12.98
CA GLN A 268 -12.90 13.86 14.28
C GLN A 268 -13.92 12.71 14.18
N ALA A 269 -14.63 12.60 13.06
CA ALA A 269 -15.54 11.48 12.83
C ALA A 269 -14.76 10.21 12.51
N ALA A 270 -13.70 10.30 11.72
CA ALA A 270 -12.80 9.18 11.43
C ALA A 270 -12.15 8.63 12.72
N ASP A 271 -11.62 9.50 13.58
CA ASP A 271 -11.03 9.13 14.87
C ASP A 271 -12.04 8.36 15.75
N ARG A 272 -13.28 8.86 15.88
CA ARG A 272 -14.32 8.18 16.67
C ARG A 272 -14.68 6.81 16.11
N ILE A 273 -14.84 6.71 14.79
CA ILE A 273 -15.12 5.43 14.13
C ILE A 273 -13.96 4.46 14.38
N ALA A 274 -12.72 4.91 14.22
CA ALA A 274 -11.54 4.09 14.45
C ALA A 274 -11.44 3.62 15.91
N GLU A 275 -11.69 4.49 16.89
CA GLU A 275 -11.70 4.15 18.33
C GLU A 275 -12.81 3.13 18.66
N GLU A 276 -14.01 3.30 18.11
CA GLU A 276 -15.12 2.36 18.33
C GLU A 276 -14.82 0.98 17.70
N LEU A 277 -14.27 0.95 16.49
CA LEU A 277 -13.84 -0.29 15.83
C LEU A 277 -12.74 -0.99 16.63
N HIS A 278 -11.72 -0.25 17.08
CA HIS A 278 -10.65 -0.77 17.91
C HIS A 278 -11.20 -1.39 19.22
N GLY A 279 -12.18 -0.72 19.85
CA GLY A 279 -12.87 -1.24 21.03
C GLY A 279 -13.62 -2.56 20.83
N GLN A 280 -13.90 -2.93 19.57
CA GLN A 280 -14.48 -4.22 19.17
C GLN A 280 -13.45 -5.20 18.59
N GLY A 281 -12.16 -4.84 18.56
CA GLY A 281 -11.10 -5.65 17.95
C GLY A 281 -11.15 -5.68 16.41
N LEU A 282 -11.73 -4.65 15.79
CA LEU A 282 -11.94 -4.55 14.34
C LEU A 282 -10.96 -3.56 13.70
N ASP A 283 -9.66 -3.81 13.87
CA ASP A 283 -8.61 -2.95 13.36
C ASP A 283 -8.34 -3.13 11.85
N GLY A 284 -8.28 -2.01 11.12
CA GLY A 284 -7.82 -1.97 9.74
C GLY A 284 -6.30 -1.86 9.61
N PRO A 285 -5.67 -2.54 8.64
CA PRO A 285 -4.19 -2.59 8.55
C PRO A 285 -3.54 -1.36 7.90
N ILE A 286 -4.32 -0.45 7.31
CA ILE A 286 -3.83 0.67 6.49
C ILE A 286 -4.27 2.00 7.10
N HIS A 287 -3.34 2.68 7.75
CA HIS A 287 -3.52 4.00 8.34
C HIS A 287 -2.18 4.74 8.32
N TRP A 288 -2.19 6.04 8.01
CA TRP A 288 -1.01 6.89 8.07
C TRP A 288 -1.38 8.29 8.57
N ASP A 289 -0.79 8.68 9.68
CA ASP A 289 -0.76 10.07 10.11
C ASP A 289 0.18 10.89 9.22
N ARG A 290 -0.09 12.19 9.11
CA ARG A 290 0.84 13.12 8.46
C ARG A 290 2.15 13.13 9.26
N PRO A 291 3.31 12.81 8.64
CA PRO A 291 4.59 12.93 9.33
C PRO A 291 4.82 14.37 9.80
N ALA A 292 5.17 14.55 11.06
CA ALA A 292 5.26 15.87 11.71
C ALA A 292 6.22 16.85 11.01
N HIS A 293 7.26 16.33 10.35
CA HIS A 293 8.27 17.11 9.63
C HIS A 293 7.82 17.60 8.25
N LEU A 294 6.65 17.15 7.74
CA LEU A 294 6.15 17.54 6.43
C LEU A 294 5.23 18.75 6.52
N ALA A 295 5.62 19.84 5.87
CA ALA A 295 4.74 20.97 5.61
C ALA A 295 3.77 20.66 4.46
N PRO A 296 2.53 21.18 4.48
CA PRO A 296 1.59 21.02 3.37
C PRO A 296 2.18 21.40 2.01
N VAL A 297 1.88 20.63 0.96
CA VAL A 297 2.42 20.86 -0.39
C VAL A 297 1.33 21.38 -1.30
N GLY A 298 1.55 22.55 -1.91
CA GLY A 298 0.65 23.09 -2.95
C GLY A 298 -0.80 23.31 -2.50
N GLY A 299 -1.04 23.55 -1.20
CA GLY A 299 -2.38 23.65 -0.63
C GLY A 299 -3.12 22.33 -0.47
N SER A 300 -2.46 21.19 -0.72
CA SER A 300 -3.02 19.85 -0.48
C SER A 300 -2.96 19.52 1.01
N GLU A 301 -4.13 19.21 1.58
CA GLU A 301 -4.24 18.69 2.95
C GLU A 301 -3.88 17.21 2.99
N TRP A 302 -3.53 16.71 4.19
CA TRP A 302 -3.31 15.28 4.39
C TRP A 302 -4.66 14.59 4.54
N PRO A 303 -4.94 13.49 3.80
CA PRO A 303 -6.16 12.70 4.00
C PRO A 303 -6.19 12.04 5.39
N ASP A 304 -6.79 12.72 6.37
CA ASP A 304 -6.94 12.30 7.77
C ASP A 304 -8.39 11.95 8.16
N ASP A 305 -9.28 11.88 7.16
CA ASP A 305 -10.70 11.55 7.27
C ASP A 305 -11.01 10.11 6.83
N LEU A 306 -9.99 9.26 6.73
CA LEU A 306 -10.09 7.90 6.19
C LEU A 306 -10.06 6.85 7.30
N VAL A 307 -10.95 5.86 7.19
CA VAL A 307 -11.00 4.69 8.08
C VAL A 307 -10.87 3.42 7.25
N CYS A 308 -9.87 2.62 7.56
CA CYS A 308 -9.68 1.30 6.99
C CYS A 308 -10.39 0.25 7.85
N LEU A 309 -11.19 -0.59 7.21
CA LEU A 309 -11.86 -1.72 7.86
C LEU A 309 -10.95 -2.97 7.87
N PRO A 310 -11.27 -4.02 8.66
CA PRO A 310 -10.53 -5.28 8.62
C PRO A 310 -10.48 -5.91 7.22
N VAL A 311 -9.43 -6.69 6.96
CA VAL A 311 -9.22 -7.39 5.67
C VAL A 311 -10.36 -8.37 5.39
N VAL A 312 -10.72 -9.18 6.39
CA VAL A 312 -11.79 -10.18 6.33
C VAL A 312 -12.73 -9.89 7.49
N MET A 313 -14.03 -10.00 7.24
CA MET A 313 -15.08 -9.82 8.23
C MET A 313 -16.12 -10.94 8.08
N ASP A 314 -16.53 -11.54 9.19
CA ASP A 314 -17.71 -12.41 9.23
C ASP A 314 -19.02 -11.59 9.31
N ALA A 315 -20.16 -12.27 9.34
CA ALA A 315 -21.47 -11.63 9.33
C ALA A 315 -21.74 -10.76 10.58
N ASP A 316 -21.26 -11.19 11.75
CA ASP A 316 -21.45 -10.45 13.01
C ASP A 316 -20.56 -9.20 13.01
N GLN A 317 -19.31 -9.34 12.57
CA GLN A 317 -18.37 -8.23 12.40
C GLN A 317 -18.90 -7.20 11.40
N VAL A 318 -19.47 -7.65 10.26
CA VAL A 318 -20.13 -6.74 9.29
C VAL A 318 -21.28 -5.97 9.94
N ALA A 319 -22.11 -6.63 10.74
CA ALA A 319 -23.22 -5.96 11.42
C ALA A 319 -22.72 -4.91 12.43
N THR A 320 -21.69 -5.22 13.21
CA THR A 320 -21.05 -4.27 14.13
C THR A 320 -20.45 -3.08 13.39
N VAL A 321 -19.75 -3.30 12.28
CA VAL A 321 -19.20 -2.22 11.45
C VAL A 321 -20.30 -1.29 10.96
N LEU A 322 -21.39 -1.83 10.42
CA LEU A 322 -22.53 -1.03 9.94
C LEU A 322 -23.15 -0.19 11.07
N GLU A 323 -23.30 -0.77 12.26
CA GLU A 323 -23.83 -0.04 13.43
C GLU A 323 -22.94 1.15 13.82
N ILE A 324 -21.60 0.97 13.83
CA ILE A 324 -20.64 2.03 14.17
C ILE A 324 -20.64 3.13 13.10
N LEU A 325 -20.59 2.73 11.82
CA LEU A 325 -20.64 3.67 10.71
C LEU A 325 -21.94 4.47 10.68
N GLY A 326 -23.06 3.88 11.12
CA GLY A 326 -24.34 4.55 11.22
C GLY A 326 -24.44 5.58 12.34
N ARG A 327 -23.87 5.30 13.52
CA ARG A 327 -23.98 6.15 14.73
C ARG A 327 -23.20 7.46 14.66
N THR A 328 -22.07 7.47 13.94
CA THR A 328 -21.17 8.64 13.90
C THR A 328 -21.66 9.74 12.94
N THR A 329 -22.87 9.57 12.38
CA THR A 329 -23.49 10.47 11.39
C THR A 329 -24.67 11.29 11.93
N SER A 330 -24.99 11.15 13.22
CA SER A 330 -26.05 11.91 13.93
C SER A 330 -25.52 12.94 14.91
#